data_AF-A0A3M1NFJ7-F1
#
_entry.id   AF-A0A3M1NFJ7-F1
#
_cell.length_a   1.000
_cell.length_b   1.000
_cell.length_c   1.000
_cell.angle_alpha   90.00
_cell.angle_beta   90.00
_cell.angle_gamma   90.00
#
_symmetry.space_group_name_H-M   'P 1'
#
loop_
_entity.id
_entity.type
_entity.pdbx_description
1 polymer ?
#
loop_
_entity_poly.entity_id
_entity_poly.type
_entity_poly.pdbx_seq_one_letter_code
_entity_poly.pdbx_strand_id
1 'polypeptide(L)'
;AGSYGDQPAWRNPQQSQHHKVIPLSTQATAMMQEAFRQLGMLPQFNARSEAVYQLTSADLYRFYVPEALGSPFIPDQEQFVKPYGIRSVVGMGSQFVSGNAYMLIAFSHIFISDQQSRNFTALAPFVATLLAVYDAKVPLWSF
;
A
#
# COMPACT_ATOMS: atom_id res chain seq x y z
N ALA A 1 3.73 -8.66 -8.53
CA ALA A 1 4.31 -7.46 -7.88
C ALA A 1 5.39 -6.89 -8.79
N GLY A 2 5.48 -5.57 -8.90
CA GLY A 2 6.50 -4.86 -9.66
C GLY A 2 6.85 -3.55 -8.95
N SER A 3 8.03 -3.00 -9.24
CA SER A 3 8.53 -1.74 -8.70
C SER A 3 9.05 -0.84 -9.83
N TYR A 4 9.22 0.44 -9.54
CA TYR A 4 9.85 1.42 -10.42
C TYR A 4 10.56 2.48 -9.57
N GLY A 5 11.56 3.17 -10.13
CA GLY A 5 12.24 4.26 -9.45
C GLY A 5 13.63 4.55 -10.01
N ASP A 6 14.49 5.07 -9.13
CA ASP A 6 15.80 5.62 -9.47
C ASP A 6 16.80 4.56 -9.92
N GLN A 7 16.82 3.40 -9.27
CA GLN A 7 17.70 2.31 -9.69
C GLN A 7 17.10 1.54 -10.87
N PRO A 8 17.85 1.35 -11.98
CA PRO A 8 17.39 0.55 -13.10
C PRO A 8 16.95 -0.87 -12.70
N ALA A 9 17.63 -1.47 -11.73
CA ALA A 9 17.32 -2.80 -11.21
C ALA A 9 15.91 -2.90 -10.61
N TRP A 10 15.36 -1.80 -10.07
CA TRP A 10 14.00 -1.78 -9.51
C TRP A 10 12.92 -1.91 -10.58
N ARG A 11 13.23 -1.61 -11.85
CA ARG A 11 12.29 -1.68 -12.97
C ARG A 11 12.12 -3.10 -13.51
N ASN A 12 12.97 -4.03 -13.08
CA ASN A 12 12.92 -5.43 -13.51
C ASN A 12 12.47 -6.33 -12.34
N PRO A 13 11.24 -6.86 -12.38
CA PRO A 13 10.74 -7.77 -11.34
C PRO A 13 11.62 -9.00 -11.10
N GLN A 14 12.34 -9.48 -12.11
CA GLN A 14 13.24 -10.64 -11.99
C GLN A 14 14.48 -10.34 -11.13
N GLN A 15 14.86 -9.06 -11.05
CA GLN A 15 16.02 -8.59 -10.26
C GLN A 15 15.62 -8.11 -8.86
N SER A 16 14.32 -8.09 -8.53
CA SER A 16 13.85 -7.72 -7.21
C SER A 16 14.25 -8.78 -6.18
N GLN A 17 15.08 -8.42 -5.20
CA GLN A 17 15.50 -9.35 -4.14
C GLN A 17 14.53 -9.36 -2.93
N HIS A 18 13.89 -8.22 -2.64
CA HIS A 18 13.10 -8.03 -1.41
C HIS A 18 11.59 -7.93 -1.61
N HIS A 19 11.11 -7.67 -2.83
CA HIS A 19 9.69 -7.43 -3.13
C HIS A 19 9.14 -8.48 -4.13
N LYS A 20 9.42 -9.76 -3.86
CA LYS A 20 8.69 -10.86 -4.50
C LYS A 20 7.42 -11.14 -3.70
N VAL A 21 6.39 -11.69 -4.37
CA VAL A 21 5.01 -11.96 -3.87
C VAL A 21 4.89 -11.85 -2.35
N ILE A 22 4.23 -10.80 -1.87
CA ILE A 22 4.03 -10.56 -0.44
C ILE A 22 2.72 -11.23 -0.03
N PRO A 23 2.76 -12.33 0.76
CA PRO A 23 1.55 -12.96 1.23
C PRO A 23 0.83 -12.04 2.24
N LEU A 24 -0.48 -11.91 2.10
CA LEU A 24 -1.38 -11.33 3.11
C LEU A 24 -1.43 -12.26 4.33
N SER A 25 -0.36 -12.28 5.13
CA SER A 25 -0.18 -13.18 6.27
C SER A 25 0.61 -12.51 7.40
N THR A 26 0.64 -13.15 8.58
CA THR A 26 1.41 -12.70 9.74
C THR A 26 2.93 -12.71 9.54
N GLN A 27 3.41 -13.31 8.44
CA GLN A 27 4.82 -13.32 8.04
C GLN A 27 5.22 -12.09 7.20
N ALA A 28 4.28 -11.16 6.98
CA ALA A 28 4.55 -9.92 6.28
C ALA A 28 5.55 -9.03 7.06
N THR A 29 6.33 -8.22 6.34
CA THR A 29 7.25 -7.24 6.95
C THR A 29 6.48 -6.19 7.76
N ALA A 30 7.15 -5.50 8.70
CA ALA A 30 6.55 -4.44 9.51
C ALA A 30 5.80 -3.38 8.67
N MET A 31 6.40 -2.97 7.54
CA MET A 31 5.79 -2.05 6.58
C MET A 31 4.46 -2.59 6.03
N MET A 32 4.44 -3.86 5.65
CA MET A 32 3.27 -4.46 5.01
C MET A 32 2.16 -4.72 6.02
N GLN A 33 2.49 -5.12 7.25
CA GLN A 33 1.51 -5.22 8.34
C GLN A 33 0.85 -3.87 8.61
N GLU A 34 1.64 -2.81 8.69
CA GLU A 34 1.13 -1.45 8.89
C GLU A 34 0.30 -0.97 7.69
N ALA A 35 0.74 -1.26 6.47
CA ALA A 35 -0.03 -0.94 5.27
C ALA A 35 -1.37 -1.68 5.24
N PHE A 36 -1.42 -2.98 5.57
CA PHE A 36 -2.69 -3.71 5.64
C PHE A 36 -3.61 -3.17 6.74
N ARG A 37 -3.06 -2.72 7.87
CA ARG A 37 -3.82 -2.10 8.95
C ARG A 37 -4.44 -0.76 8.51
N GLN A 38 -3.65 0.14 7.92
CA GLN A 38 -4.14 1.46 7.48
C GLN A 38 -5.12 1.35 6.30
N LEU A 39 -4.94 0.36 5.42
CA LEU A 39 -5.85 0.12 4.29
C LEU A 39 -7.10 -0.69 4.65
N GLY A 40 -7.19 -1.22 5.88
CA GLY A 40 -8.32 -2.05 6.31
C GLY A 40 -8.40 -3.42 5.61
N MET A 41 -7.26 -4.02 5.25
CA MET A 41 -7.19 -5.28 4.46
C MET A 41 -6.99 -6.55 5.30
N LEU A 42 -6.93 -6.44 6.62
CA LEU A 42 -6.61 -7.57 7.50
C LEU A 42 -7.88 -8.38 7.85
N PRO A 43 -7.85 -9.73 7.83
CA PRO A 43 -9.03 -10.57 8.12
C PRO A 43 -9.72 -10.25 9.45
N GLN A 44 -8.95 -9.89 10.48
CA GLN A 44 -9.49 -9.48 11.79
C GLN A 44 -10.18 -8.10 11.79
N PHE A 45 -10.02 -7.28 10.75
CA PHE A 45 -10.72 -6.01 10.55
C PHE A 45 -11.92 -6.17 9.61
N ASN A 46 -11.95 -7.23 8.79
CA ASN A 46 -13.07 -7.53 7.88
C ASN A 46 -14.34 -8.00 8.63
N ALA A 47 -14.22 -8.32 9.92
CA ALA A 47 -15.35 -8.60 10.80
C ALA A 47 -15.54 -7.43 11.78
N ARG A 48 -16.38 -6.45 11.42
CA ARG A 48 -17.07 -5.48 12.33
C ARG A 48 -16.39 -5.27 13.70
N SER A 49 -15.11 -4.88 13.71
CA SER A 49 -14.41 -4.62 14.97
C SER A 49 -14.54 -3.13 15.28
N GLU A 50 -14.68 -2.79 16.56
CA GLU A 50 -14.78 -1.40 17.04
C GLU A 50 -13.59 -0.53 16.60
N ALA A 51 -12.45 -1.16 16.26
CA ALA A 51 -11.28 -0.50 15.67
C ALA A 51 -11.51 0.02 14.23
N VAL A 52 -12.38 -0.62 13.44
CA VAL A 52 -12.78 -0.11 12.11
C VAL A 52 -13.66 1.14 12.24
N TYR A 53 -14.44 1.25 13.31
CA TYR A 53 -15.29 2.42 13.57
C TYR A 53 -14.48 3.68 13.96
N GLN A 54 -13.21 3.53 14.34
CA GLN A 54 -12.31 4.67 14.61
C GLN A 54 -11.62 5.21 13.35
N LEU A 55 -11.62 4.46 12.25
CA LEU A 55 -11.14 4.93 10.96
C LEU A 55 -12.28 5.68 10.26
N THR A 56 -12.10 6.97 10.01
CA THR A 56 -13.07 7.69 9.18
C THR A 56 -12.99 7.16 7.75
N SER A 57 -14.07 7.25 6.98
CA SER A 57 -14.08 6.89 5.55
C SER A 57 -12.98 7.61 4.74
N ALA A 58 -12.47 8.74 5.25
CA ALA A 58 -11.41 9.54 4.66
C ALA A 58 -9.99 8.98 4.92
N ASP A 59 -9.83 8.08 5.90
CA ASP A 59 -8.55 7.45 6.25
C ASP A 59 -8.42 6.02 5.70
N LEU A 60 -9.53 5.43 5.26
CA LEU A 60 -9.52 4.17 4.51
C LEU A 60 -8.86 4.37 3.14
N TYR A 61 -8.27 3.31 2.59
CA TYR A 61 -7.57 3.28 1.29
C TYR A 61 -6.25 4.06 1.20
N ARG A 62 -5.72 4.58 2.31
CA ARG A 62 -4.41 5.26 2.36
C ARG A 62 -3.45 4.55 3.31
N PHE A 63 -2.20 4.42 2.88
CA PHE A 63 -1.06 4.12 3.73
C PHE A 63 -0.17 5.37 3.79
N TYR A 64 0.25 5.80 4.98
CA TYR A 64 1.02 7.02 5.13
C TYR A 64 2.00 6.97 6.30
N VAL A 65 3.25 7.35 6.01
CA VAL A 65 4.34 7.52 6.96
C VAL A 65 4.95 8.92 6.72
N PRO A 66 4.68 9.91 7.60
CA PRO A 66 5.11 11.30 7.40
C PRO A 66 6.64 11.49 7.44
N GLU A 67 7.32 10.67 8.23
CA GLU A 67 8.78 10.68 8.40
C GLU A 67 9.28 9.25 8.25
N ALA A 68 10.06 8.98 7.19
CA ALA A 68 10.62 7.65 6.96
C ALA A 68 11.87 7.38 7.81
N LEU A 69 12.65 8.42 8.11
CA LEU A 69 13.87 8.30 8.90
C LEU A 69 13.54 7.88 10.34
N GLY A 70 14.11 6.76 10.78
CA GLY A 70 13.86 6.20 12.11
C GLY A 70 12.47 5.60 12.31
N SER A 71 11.63 5.55 11.26
CA SER A 71 10.30 4.95 11.35
C SER A 71 10.41 3.45 11.58
N PRO A 72 9.72 2.88 12.60
CA PRO A 72 9.69 1.44 12.83
C PRO A 72 8.97 0.69 11.70
N PHE A 73 8.19 1.39 10.89
CA PHE A 73 7.45 0.81 9.78
C PHE A 73 8.31 0.65 8.51
N ILE A 74 9.42 1.37 8.38
CA ILE A 74 10.32 1.27 7.23
C ILE A 74 11.69 0.75 7.71
N PRO A 75 11.88 -0.58 7.82
CA PRO A 75 13.02 -1.15 8.55
C PRO A 75 14.38 -0.96 7.86
N ASP A 76 14.41 -0.81 6.52
CA ASP A 76 15.65 -0.69 5.76
C ASP A 76 16.23 0.74 5.83
N GLN A 77 16.70 1.12 7.01
CA GLN A 77 17.21 2.47 7.27
C GLN A 77 18.58 2.70 6.63
N GLU A 78 19.47 1.71 6.69
CA GLU A 78 20.87 1.87 6.28
C GLU A 78 21.10 1.65 4.79
N GLN A 79 20.31 0.80 4.11
CA GLN A 79 20.51 0.49 2.69
C GLN A 79 19.48 1.15 1.78
N PHE A 80 18.36 1.64 2.33
CA PHE A 80 17.30 2.29 1.54
C PHE A 80 16.95 3.71 2.01
N VAL A 81 16.51 3.93 3.24
CA VAL A 81 16.01 5.26 3.65
C VAL A 81 17.11 6.31 3.63
N LYS A 82 18.25 6.07 4.28
CA LYS A 82 19.36 7.04 4.33
C LYS A 82 20.06 7.22 2.98
N PRO A 83 20.46 6.17 2.24
CA PRO A 83 21.19 6.37 0.99
C PRO A 83 20.38 7.04 -0.12
N TYR A 84 19.06 6.80 -0.15
CA TYR A 84 18.17 7.38 -1.15
C TYR A 84 17.44 8.64 -0.66
N GLY A 85 17.69 9.09 0.57
CA GLY A 85 17.08 10.31 1.12
C GLY A 85 15.55 10.24 1.19
N ILE A 86 15.00 9.07 1.51
CA ILE A 86 13.55 8.91 1.61
C ILE A 86 13.05 9.71 2.82
N ARG A 87 12.13 10.63 2.56
CA ARG A 87 11.58 11.57 3.55
C ARG A 87 10.21 11.14 4.05
N SER A 88 9.33 10.71 3.15
CA SER A 88 7.97 10.26 3.49
C SER A 88 7.54 9.11 2.61
N VAL A 89 6.55 8.34 3.07
CA VAL A 89 5.97 7.22 2.34
C VAL A 89 4.47 7.42 2.27
N VAL A 90 3.91 7.22 1.07
CA VAL A 90 2.47 7.26 0.85
C VAL A 90 2.07 6.09 -0.01
N GLY A 91 0.89 5.58 0.20
CA GLY A 91 0.34 4.50 -0.58
C GLY A 91 -1.16 4.52 -0.59
N MET A 92 -1.72 3.68 -1.45
CA MET A 92 -3.14 3.45 -1.54
C MET A 92 -3.42 2.02 -1.96
N GLY A 93 -4.62 1.54 -1.66
CA GLY A 93 -5.03 0.20 -2.05
C GLY A 93 -6.44 -0.11 -1.59
N SER A 94 -7.00 -1.18 -2.13
CA SER A 94 -8.32 -1.68 -1.73
C SER A 94 -8.40 -3.20 -1.91
N GLN A 95 -9.32 -3.82 -1.19
CA GLN A 95 -9.71 -5.21 -1.35
C GLN A 95 -10.89 -5.31 -2.32
N PHE A 96 -10.84 -6.27 -3.24
CA PHE A 96 -11.91 -6.60 -4.16
C PHE A 96 -12.90 -7.60 -3.52
N VAL A 97 -14.08 -7.74 -4.11
CA VAL A 97 -15.12 -8.70 -3.66
C VAL A 97 -14.62 -10.15 -3.67
N SER A 98 -13.69 -10.48 -4.56
CA SER A 98 -13.06 -11.81 -4.62
C SER A 98 -12.21 -12.15 -3.40
N GLY A 99 -11.87 -11.15 -2.58
CA GLY A 99 -10.93 -11.26 -1.48
C GLY A 99 -9.48 -10.92 -1.86
N ASN A 100 -9.17 -10.81 -3.15
CA ASN A 100 -7.88 -10.28 -3.60
C ASN A 100 -7.76 -8.79 -3.27
N ALA A 101 -6.55 -8.27 -3.20
CA ALA A 101 -6.30 -6.86 -2.96
C ALA A 101 -5.22 -6.33 -3.88
N TYR A 102 -5.23 -5.02 -4.10
CA TYR A 102 -4.12 -4.32 -4.71
C TYR A 102 -3.60 -3.25 -3.74
N MET A 103 -2.33 -2.91 -3.88
CA MET A 103 -1.69 -1.84 -3.14
C MET A 103 -0.61 -1.20 -4.00
N LEU A 104 -0.49 0.11 -3.90
CA LEU A 104 0.56 0.93 -4.47
C LEU A 104 1.23 1.68 -3.32
N ILE A 105 2.54 1.56 -3.19
CA ILE A 105 3.34 2.30 -2.20
C ILE A 105 4.38 3.11 -2.98
N ALA A 106 4.50 4.39 -2.64
CA ALA A 106 5.47 5.32 -3.16
C ALA A 106 6.34 5.88 -2.03
N PHE A 107 7.65 5.90 -2.28
CA PHE A 107 8.64 6.50 -1.40
C PHE A 107 9.05 7.84 -1.99
N SER A 108 9.00 8.90 -1.18
CA SER A 108 9.20 10.28 -1.62
C SER A 108 10.45 10.87 -0.97
N HIS A 109 11.25 11.61 -1.73
CA HIS A 109 12.40 12.36 -1.20
C HIS A 109 11.99 13.67 -0.51
N ILE A 110 10.72 14.06 -0.61
CA ILE A 110 10.17 15.25 0.03
C ILE A 110 9.14 14.89 1.10
N PHE A 111 8.91 15.84 1.99
CA PHE A 111 7.79 15.74 2.93
C PHE A 111 6.48 15.91 2.17
N ILE A 112 5.60 14.93 2.32
CA ILE A 112 4.21 15.00 1.90
C ILE A 112 3.42 15.30 3.17
N SER A 113 2.58 16.33 3.18
CA SER A 113 1.72 16.62 4.35
C SER A 113 0.56 15.63 4.46
N ASP A 114 -0.07 15.53 5.63
CA ASP A 114 -1.27 14.70 5.80
C ASP A 114 -2.34 15.10 4.77
N GLN A 115 -2.57 16.41 4.59
CA GLN A 115 -3.51 16.93 3.61
C GLN A 115 -3.18 16.51 2.17
N GLN A 116 -1.91 16.55 1.77
CA GLN A 116 -1.48 16.10 0.44
C GLN A 116 -1.64 14.59 0.27
N SER A 117 -1.33 13.82 1.31
CA SER A 117 -1.45 12.36 1.26
C SER A 117 -2.91 11.90 1.11
N ARG A 118 -3.90 12.66 1.59
CA ARG A 118 -5.34 12.38 1.39
C ARG A 118 -5.76 12.38 -0.08
N ASN A 119 -4.99 13.02 -0.97
CA ASN A 119 -5.25 12.94 -2.42
C ASN A 119 -5.14 11.49 -2.94
N PHE A 120 -4.33 10.64 -2.29
CA PHE A 120 -4.23 9.21 -2.64
C PHE A 120 -5.53 8.45 -2.31
N THR A 121 -6.22 8.81 -1.22
CA THR A 121 -7.54 8.25 -0.91
C THR A 121 -8.54 8.50 -2.05
N ALA A 122 -8.51 9.69 -2.65
CA ALA A 122 -9.40 10.03 -3.76
C ALA A 122 -9.10 9.24 -5.05
N LEU A 123 -7.85 8.81 -5.26
CA LEU A 123 -7.44 8.05 -6.44
C LEU A 123 -7.71 6.55 -6.32
N ALA A 124 -7.71 6.00 -5.11
CA ALA A 124 -7.91 4.57 -4.86
C ALA A 124 -9.16 3.97 -5.53
N PRO A 125 -10.37 4.58 -5.48
CA PRO A 125 -11.55 4.03 -6.13
C PRO A 125 -11.42 3.91 -7.66
N PHE A 126 -10.73 4.85 -8.31
CA PHE A 126 -10.51 4.83 -9.76
C PHE A 126 -9.57 3.69 -10.16
N VAL A 127 -8.46 3.55 -9.44
CA VAL A 127 -7.52 2.44 -9.67
C VAL A 127 -8.18 1.09 -9.34
N ALA A 128 -8.97 1.03 -8.26
CA ALA A 128 -9.72 -0.17 -7.91
C ALA A 128 -10.69 -0.57 -9.02
N THR A 129 -11.44 0.38 -9.58
CA THR A 129 -12.37 0.14 -10.68
C THR A 129 -11.66 -0.39 -11.92
N LEU A 130 -10.52 0.21 -12.28
CA LEU A 130 -9.72 -0.23 -13.42
C LEU A 130 -9.19 -1.66 -13.22
N LEU A 131 -8.70 -1.97 -12.02
CA LEU A 131 -8.13 -3.26 -11.70
C LEU A 131 -9.18 -4.34 -11.45
N ALA A 132 -10.40 -3.97 -11.07
CA ALA A 132 -11.50 -4.90 -10.83
C ALA A 132 -11.84 -5.75 -12.07
N VAL A 133 -11.66 -5.22 -13.28
CA VAL A 133 -11.86 -5.98 -14.53
C VAL A 133 -10.89 -7.16 -14.65
N TYR A 134 -9.66 -7.02 -14.14
CA TYR A 134 -8.66 -8.08 -14.15
C TYR A 134 -8.82 -9.05 -12.98
N ASP A 135 -9.44 -8.60 -11.89
CA ASP A 135 -9.77 -9.45 -10.74
C ASP A 135 -11.03 -10.30 -10.99
N ALA A 136 -12.00 -9.74 -11.69
CA ALA A 136 -13.27 -10.37 -11.96
C ALA A 136 -13.09 -11.58 -12.88
N LYS A 137 -13.20 -12.80 -12.32
CA LYS A 137 -13.29 -14.06 -13.09
C LYS A 137 -14.60 -14.21 -13.87
N VAL A 138 -15.54 -13.27 -13.70
CA VAL A 138 -16.88 -13.25 -14.30
C VAL A 138 -17.13 -11.81 -14.80
N PRO A 139 -17.74 -11.59 -15.98
CA PRO A 139 -17.97 -10.23 -16.50
C PRO A 139 -18.76 -9.38 -15.49
N LEU A 140 -18.37 -8.11 -15.34
CA LEU A 140 -19.08 -7.15 -14.47
C LEU A 140 -20.53 -6.87 -14.92
N TRP A 141 -20.87 -7.29 -16.14
CA TRP A 141 -22.22 -7.29 -16.71
C TRP A 141 -22.42 -8.55 -17.54
N SER A 142 -23.45 -9.33 -17.20
CA SER A 142 -24.03 -10.37 -18.05
C SER A 142 -25.46 -9.92 -18.40
N PHE A 143 -25.68 -9.56 -19.67
CA PHE A 143 -27.02 -9.37 -20.23
C PHE A 143 -27.66 -10.71 -20.56
#